data_AF-A0A1V5NG05-F1
#
_entry.id   AF-A0A1V5NG05-F1
#
_cell.length_a   1.000
_cell.length_b   1.000
_cell.length_c   1.000
_cell.angle_alpha   90.00
_cell.angle_beta   90.00
_cell.angle_gamma   90.00
#
_symmetry.space_group_name_H-M   'P 1'
#
loop_
_entity.id
_entity.type
_entity.pdbx_description
1 polymer ?
#
loop_
_entity_poly.entity_id
_entity_poly.type
_entity_poly.pdbx_seq_one_letter_code
_entity_poly.pdbx_strand_id
1 'polypeptide(L)'
;METKEQFKNRLKNEGRWNDFIQYREKLKAGGHDAKSAWAKARQKFQPVSDGASLAENNSDDDTILPAGDTVCMDNFCDKPPVTARAVVQWVFDHIDIADVKPEDAPSAGAWSFLQRVRTYPDLLKEFYRTIWAKMLPTRSEIEAREKFEDDGREQLHLIEQIQRARDKANGG
;
A
#
# COMPACT_ATOMS: atom_id res chain seq x y z
N MET A 1 -6.27 17.92 -4.97
CA MET A 1 -5.12 18.37 -4.16
C MET A 1 -3.83 18.03 -4.89
N GLU A 2 -3.00 19.01 -5.25
CA GLU A 2 -1.66 18.73 -5.80
C GLU A 2 -0.81 17.93 -4.80
N THR A 3 -0.17 16.86 -5.28
CA THR A 3 0.80 16.10 -4.46
C THR A 3 2.07 16.92 -4.23
N LYS A 4 2.87 16.55 -3.21
CA LYS A 4 4.15 17.20 -2.91
C LYS A 4 5.09 17.24 -4.12
N GLU A 5 5.04 16.21 -4.96
CA GLU A 5 5.87 16.09 -6.16
C GLU A 5 5.35 16.93 -7.32
N GLN A 6 4.03 16.96 -7.53
CA GLN A 6 3.40 17.82 -8.53
C GLN A 6 3.68 19.30 -8.23
N PHE A 7 3.54 19.72 -6.97
CA PHE A 7 3.84 21.07 -6.52
C PHE A 7 5.32 21.46 -6.71
N LYS A 8 6.23 20.51 -6.45
CA LYS A 8 7.68 20.70 -6.65
C LYS A 8 8.03 20.82 -8.14
N ASN A 9 7.46 19.96 -8.97
CA ASN A 9 7.69 19.99 -10.42
C ASN A 9 7.12 21.27 -11.04
N ARG A 10 5.95 21.73 -10.59
CA ARG A 10 5.35 23.00 -11.02
C ARG A 10 6.24 24.19 -10.67
N LEU A 11 6.65 24.33 -9.41
CA LEU A 11 7.53 25.43 -8.99
C LEU A 11 8.90 25.41 -9.67
N LYS A 12 9.42 24.23 -10.02
CA LYS A 12 10.65 24.09 -10.80
C LYS A 12 10.45 24.56 -12.25
N ASN A 13 9.34 24.18 -12.87
CA ASN A 13 9.00 24.61 -14.23
C ASN A 13 8.72 26.12 -14.30
N GLU A 14 8.16 26.70 -13.24
CA GLU A 14 7.95 28.16 -13.11
C GLU A 14 9.23 28.92 -12.67
N GLY A 15 10.35 28.24 -12.39
CA GLY A 15 11.59 28.85 -11.90
C GLY A 15 11.55 29.37 -10.45
N ARG A 16 10.40 29.31 -9.79
CA ARG A 16 10.12 29.86 -8.44
C ARG A 16 10.44 28.89 -7.30
N TRP A 17 11.01 27.73 -7.62
CA TRP A 17 11.40 26.71 -6.64
C TRP A 17 12.44 27.21 -5.63
N ASN A 18 13.40 28.03 -6.09
CA ASN A 18 14.41 28.60 -5.19
C ASN A 18 13.80 29.62 -4.22
N ASP A 19 12.83 30.41 -4.67
CA ASP A 19 12.11 31.37 -3.81
C ASP A 19 11.29 30.63 -2.73
N PHE A 20 10.68 29.50 -3.09
CA PHE A 20 9.98 28.63 -2.14
C PHE A 20 10.92 28.07 -1.08
N ILE A 21 12.13 27.62 -1.47
CA ILE A 21 13.14 27.14 -0.53
C ILE A 21 13.61 28.27 0.39
N GLN A 22 13.96 29.44 -0.15
CA GLN A 22 14.39 30.59 0.66
C GLN A 22 13.30 31.04 1.64
N TYR A 23 12.04 31.06 1.20
CA TYR A 23 10.91 31.42 2.06
C TYR A 23 10.68 30.39 3.17
N ARG A 24 10.84 29.10 2.89
CA ARG A 24 10.77 28.03 3.90
C ARG A 24 11.91 28.11 4.90
N GLU A 25 13.14 28.35 4.45
CA GLU A 25 14.30 28.48 5.34
C GLU A 25 14.20 29.74 6.21
N LYS A 26 13.64 30.84 5.69
CA LYS A 26 13.33 32.03 6.49
C LYS A 26 12.29 31.76 7.59
N LEU A 27 11.29 30.94 7.31
CA LEU A 27 10.29 30.51 8.30
C LEU A 27 10.89 29.60 9.37
N LYS A 28 11.83 28.71 9.00
CA LYS A 28 12.58 27.90 9.96
C LYS A 28 13.52 28.75 10.82
N ALA A 29 14.20 29.74 10.23
CA ALA A 29 15.04 30.68 10.96
C ALA A 29 14.24 31.53 11.97
N GLY A 30 12.94 31.75 11.70
CA GLY A 30 12.00 32.35 12.65
C GLY A 30 11.46 31.42 13.74
N GLY A 31 12.03 30.21 13.89
CA GLY A 31 11.66 29.24 14.93
C GLY A 31 10.42 28.38 14.63
N HIS A 32 9.90 28.39 13.40
CA HIS A 32 8.79 27.51 13.03
C HIS A 32 9.27 26.11 12.66
N ASP A 33 8.57 25.09 13.19
CA ASP A 33 8.81 23.69 12.86
C ASP A 33 8.69 23.42 11.35
N ALA A 34 9.47 22.46 10.86
CA ALA A 34 9.60 22.13 9.44
C ALA A 34 8.25 21.80 8.77
N LYS A 35 7.29 21.22 9.51
CA LYS A 35 5.94 20.89 9.00
C LYS A 35 5.07 22.14 8.85
N SER A 36 5.17 23.08 9.79
CA SER A 36 4.44 24.36 9.78
C SER A 36 5.00 25.32 8.72
N ALA A 37 6.32 25.42 8.62
CA ALA A 37 6.99 26.20 7.59
C ALA A 37 6.63 25.71 6.17
N TRP A 38 6.51 24.39 5.99
CA TRP A 38 6.10 23.79 4.72
C TRP A 38 4.64 24.10 4.36
N ALA A 39 3.71 24.05 5.32
CA ALA A 39 2.30 24.39 5.10
C ALA A 39 2.11 25.86 4.74
N LYS A 40 2.76 26.78 5.47
CA LYS A 40 2.71 28.23 5.21
C LYS A 40 3.34 28.60 3.87
N ALA A 41 4.50 28.03 3.55
CA ALA A 41 5.13 28.26 2.25
C ALA A 41 4.27 27.74 1.10
N ARG A 42 3.60 26.59 1.27
CA ARG A 42 2.71 26.05 0.25
C ARG A 42 1.51 26.95 0.01
N GLN A 43 0.89 27.48 1.06
CA GLN A 43 -0.24 28.40 0.96
C GLN A 43 0.12 29.66 0.15
N LYS A 44 1.32 30.20 0.33
CA LYS A 44 1.80 31.39 -0.40
C LYS A 44 2.06 31.15 -1.89
N PHE A 45 2.43 29.93 -2.25
CA PHE A 45 2.78 29.55 -3.63
C PHE A 45 1.73 28.64 -4.28
N GLN A 46 0.49 28.64 -3.74
CA GLN A 46 -0.64 28.04 -4.43
C GLN A 46 -0.82 28.70 -5.80
N PRO A 47 -1.23 27.94 -6.82
CA PRO A 47 -1.51 28.52 -8.13
C PRO A 47 -2.66 29.51 -7.95
N VAL A 48 -2.42 30.75 -8.35
CA VAL A 48 -3.47 31.76 -8.42
C VAL A 48 -4.39 31.30 -9.54
N SER A 49 -5.58 30.79 -9.21
CA SER A 49 -6.66 30.80 -10.18
C SER A 49 -7.06 32.26 -10.34
N ASP A 50 -6.76 32.86 -11.48
CA ASP A 50 -7.13 34.24 -11.74
C ASP A 50 -8.66 34.42 -11.68
N GLY A 51 -9.09 35.27 -10.76
CA GLY A 51 -10.46 35.75 -10.54
C GLY A 51 -11.03 35.27 -9.20
N ALA A 52 -11.31 36.10 -8.20
CA ALA A 52 -11.31 37.55 -8.09
C ALA A 52 -11.25 37.96 -6.60
N SER A 53 -10.81 39.20 -6.36
CA SER A 53 -10.88 39.88 -5.07
C SER A 53 -12.32 40.11 -4.61
N LEU A 54 -12.49 39.95 -3.29
CA LEU A 54 -13.41 40.64 -2.38
C LEU A 54 -14.92 40.41 -2.48
N ALA A 55 -15.48 40.23 -1.27
CA ALA A 55 -16.85 40.45 -0.82
C ALA A 55 -17.86 39.30 -0.96
N GLU A 56 -18.27 38.83 0.22
CA GLU A 56 -19.63 38.54 0.69
C GLU A 56 -20.67 37.85 -0.21
N ASN A 57 -21.40 36.94 0.47
CA ASN A 57 -22.76 36.46 0.21
C ASN A 57 -22.95 35.15 -0.57
N ASN A 58 -23.53 34.20 0.17
CA ASN A 58 -24.48 33.14 -0.20
C ASN A 58 -24.79 32.93 -1.69
N SER A 59 -24.67 31.66 -2.10
CA SER A 59 -25.66 30.84 -2.82
C SER A 59 -24.97 29.99 -3.88
N ASP A 60 -25.06 28.68 -3.65
CA ASP A 60 -25.24 27.60 -4.63
C ASP A 60 -24.71 27.85 -6.05
N ASP A 61 -23.56 27.25 -6.35
CA ASP A 61 -23.28 26.83 -7.71
C ASP A 61 -22.56 25.46 -7.72
N ASP A 62 -23.15 24.58 -8.50
CA ASP A 62 -23.08 23.14 -8.48
C ASP A 62 -21.88 22.67 -9.31
N THR A 63 -20.86 22.09 -8.67
CA THR A 63 -19.78 21.40 -9.40
C THR A 63 -19.64 19.97 -8.92
N ILE A 64 -20.45 19.13 -9.56
CA ILE A 64 -20.49 17.67 -9.48
C ILE A 64 -19.08 17.11 -9.72
N LEU A 65 -18.40 16.74 -8.65
CA LEU A 65 -17.36 15.72 -8.66
C LEU A 65 -18.03 14.41 -9.11
N PRO A 66 -17.45 13.58 -10.00
CA PRO A 66 -17.95 12.22 -10.14
C PRO A 66 -17.79 11.55 -8.78
N ALA A 67 -18.93 11.34 -8.12
CA ALA A 67 -19.05 10.65 -6.86
C ALA A 67 -18.54 9.21 -7.06
N GLY A 68 -17.24 8.99 -6.86
CA GLY A 68 -16.72 7.66 -6.61
C GLY A 68 -17.15 7.30 -5.20
N ASP A 69 -18.11 6.38 -5.09
CA ASP A 69 -18.70 5.83 -3.87
C ASP A 69 -17.81 6.00 -2.64
N THR A 70 -18.21 6.92 -1.78
CA THR A 70 -17.62 7.04 -0.44
C THR A 70 -18.07 5.83 0.35
N VAL A 71 -17.20 4.84 0.48
CA VAL A 71 -17.47 3.62 1.23
C VAL A 71 -17.55 3.96 2.72
N CYS A 72 -18.68 3.66 3.36
CA CYS A 72 -18.86 3.85 4.80
C CYS A 72 -17.94 2.93 5.62
N MET A 73 -17.44 3.46 6.73
CA MET A 73 -16.57 2.74 7.66
C MET A 73 -17.25 1.49 8.24
N ASP A 74 -18.58 1.51 8.33
CA ASP A 74 -19.41 0.42 8.84
C ASP A 74 -19.19 -0.90 8.08
N ASN A 75 -18.82 -0.84 6.79
CA ASN A 75 -18.54 -2.03 5.97
C ASN A 75 -17.28 -2.83 6.41
N PHE A 76 -16.53 -2.29 7.37
CA PHE A 76 -15.25 -2.85 7.84
C PHE A 76 -15.16 -3.01 9.35
N CYS A 77 -16.17 -2.58 10.11
CA CYS A 77 -16.12 -2.60 11.59
C CYS A 77 -16.13 -4.00 12.20
N ASP A 78 -16.76 -4.99 11.54
CA ASP A 78 -16.92 -6.35 12.07
C ASP A 78 -15.84 -7.34 11.60
N LYS A 79 -14.85 -6.87 10.84
CA LYS A 79 -13.84 -7.75 10.23
C LYS A 79 -12.64 -7.99 11.15
N PRO A 80 -12.13 -9.24 11.23
CA PRO A 80 -10.97 -9.54 12.04
C PRO A 80 -9.72 -8.80 11.53
N PRO A 81 -8.74 -8.50 12.41
CA PRO A 81 -7.49 -7.88 12.00
C PRO A 81 -6.76 -8.78 11.00
N VAL A 82 -6.52 -8.26 9.80
CA VAL A 82 -5.84 -8.98 8.72
C VAL A 82 -4.37 -8.60 8.62
N THR A 83 -3.53 -9.59 8.31
CA THR A 83 -2.10 -9.36 8.10
C THR A 83 -1.85 -8.63 6.77
N ALA A 84 -0.74 -7.91 6.69
CA ALA A 84 -0.33 -7.25 5.44
C ALA A 84 -0.20 -8.24 4.28
N ARG A 85 0.24 -9.48 4.57
CA ARG A 85 0.31 -10.57 3.61
C ARG A 85 -1.07 -10.93 3.05
N ALA A 86 -2.06 -11.09 3.91
CA ALA A 86 -3.44 -11.40 3.50
C ALA A 86 -4.06 -10.26 2.66
N VAL A 87 -3.76 -9.00 3.00
CA VAL A 87 -4.20 -7.84 2.21
C VAL A 87 -3.61 -7.85 0.81
N VAL A 88 -2.30 -8.05 0.68
CA VAL A 88 -1.62 -8.08 -0.62
C VAL A 88 -2.09 -9.26 -1.47
N GLN A 89 -2.26 -10.44 -0.86
CA GLN A 89 -2.81 -11.62 -1.50
C GLN A 89 -4.21 -11.34 -2.05
N TRP A 90 -5.09 -10.80 -1.21
CA TRP A 90 -6.45 -10.48 -1.63
C TRP A 90 -6.48 -9.47 -2.79
N VAL A 91 -5.65 -8.42 -2.74
CA VAL A 91 -5.55 -7.45 -3.84
C VAL A 91 -5.08 -8.11 -5.14
N PHE A 92 -4.09 -9.01 -5.08
CA PHE A 92 -3.63 -9.77 -6.25
C PHE A 92 -4.76 -10.63 -6.83
N ASP A 93 -5.48 -11.37 -5.99
CA ASP A 93 -6.55 -12.29 -6.44
C ASP A 93 -7.73 -11.54 -7.07
N HIS A 94 -7.96 -10.30 -6.64
CA HIS A 94 -9.14 -9.53 -7.03
C HIS A 94 -8.84 -8.45 -8.08
N ILE A 95 -7.59 -8.21 -8.48
CA ILE A 95 -7.23 -7.04 -9.28
C ILE A 95 -7.98 -6.93 -10.62
N ASP A 96 -8.15 -8.05 -11.32
CA ASP A 96 -8.78 -8.12 -12.64
C ASP A 96 -10.28 -8.53 -12.57
N ILE A 97 -10.85 -8.63 -11.37
CA ILE A 97 -12.26 -9.02 -11.17
C ILE A 97 -13.14 -7.77 -11.10
N ALA A 98 -14.00 -7.53 -12.10
CA ALA A 98 -14.82 -6.32 -12.16
C ALA A 98 -15.88 -6.21 -11.04
N ASP A 99 -16.40 -7.34 -10.56
CA ASP A 99 -17.59 -7.40 -9.69
C ASP A 99 -17.31 -7.24 -8.18
N VAL A 100 -16.07 -6.96 -7.81
CA VAL A 100 -15.66 -6.89 -6.39
C VAL A 100 -16.23 -5.66 -5.73
N LYS A 101 -16.91 -5.84 -4.60
CA LYS A 101 -17.50 -4.77 -3.81
C LYS A 101 -16.61 -4.40 -2.62
N PRO A 102 -16.82 -3.21 -2.02
CA PRO A 102 -16.11 -2.85 -0.79
C PRO A 102 -16.39 -3.81 0.38
N GLU A 103 -17.56 -4.42 0.38
CA GLU A 103 -18.02 -5.41 1.36
C GLU A 103 -17.14 -6.68 1.34
N ASP A 104 -16.60 -7.04 0.19
CA ASP A 104 -15.77 -8.25 0.02
C ASP A 104 -14.34 -8.03 0.51
N ALA A 105 -13.92 -6.78 0.67
CA ALA A 105 -12.56 -6.47 1.04
C ALA A 105 -12.29 -6.79 2.53
N PRO A 106 -11.15 -7.43 2.85
CA PRO A 106 -10.84 -7.84 4.22
C PRO A 106 -10.59 -6.66 5.16
N SER A 107 -10.27 -5.49 4.61
CA SER A 107 -10.15 -4.24 5.34
C SER A 107 -10.34 -3.04 4.41
N ALA A 108 -10.63 -1.87 4.98
CA ALA A 108 -10.68 -0.61 4.25
C ALA A 108 -9.37 -0.32 3.50
N GLY A 109 -8.23 -0.71 4.10
CA GLY A 109 -6.91 -0.59 3.48
C GLY A 109 -6.76 -1.46 2.24
N ALA A 110 -7.26 -2.69 2.27
CA ALA A 110 -7.25 -3.60 1.12
C ALA A 110 -8.09 -3.06 -0.04
N TRP A 111 -9.30 -2.57 0.27
CA TRP A 111 -10.18 -1.95 -0.73
C TRP A 111 -9.55 -0.72 -1.38
N SER A 112 -9.04 0.21 -0.56
CA SER A 112 -8.38 1.41 -1.09
C SER A 112 -7.16 1.06 -1.93
N PHE A 113 -6.43 0.02 -1.54
CA PHE A 113 -5.26 -0.41 -2.30
C PHE A 113 -5.66 -1.00 -3.65
N LEU A 114 -6.66 -1.90 -3.70
CA LEU A 114 -7.22 -2.45 -4.93
C LEU A 114 -7.68 -1.35 -5.90
N GLN A 115 -8.46 -0.38 -5.40
CA GLN A 115 -8.94 0.74 -6.22
C GLN A 115 -7.78 1.55 -6.83
N ARG A 116 -6.76 1.86 -6.02
CA ARG A 116 -5.59 2.61 -6.50
C ARG A 116 -4.80 1.84 -7.55
N VAL A 117 -4.60 0.55 -7.33
CA VAL A 117 -3.84 -0.28 -8.27
C VAL A 117 -4.58 -0.43 -9.60
N ARG A 118 -5.92 -0.52 -9.58
CA ARG A 118 -6.75 -0.50 -10.81
C ARG A 118 -6.74 0.86 -11.52
N THR A 119 -6.72 1.95 -10.75
CA THR A 119 -6.78 3.32 -11.30
C THR A 119 -5.44 3.75 -11.92
N TYR A 120 -4.32 3.30 -11.37
CA TYR A 120 -2.98 3.78 -11.74
C TYR A 120 -2.10 2.64 -12.29
N PRO A 121 -1.87 2.57 -13.63
CA PRO A 121 -1.09 1.51 -14.26
C PRO A 121 0.37 1.42 -13.78
N ASP A 122 0.98 2.53 -13.38
CA ASP A 122 2.35 2.52 -12.86
C ASP A 122 2.43 1.88 -11.48
N LEU A 123 1.42 2.10 -10.63
CA LEU A 123 1.31 1.45 -9.33
C LEU A 123 1.08 -0.06 -9.49
N LEU A 124 0.37 -0.49 -10.53
CA LEU A 124 0.23 -1.90 -10.89
C LEU A 124 1.57 -2.55 -11.24
N LYS A 125 2.40 -1.89 -12.05
CA LYS A 125 3.75 -2.39 -12.36
C LYS A 125 4.61 -2.50 -11.09
N GLU A 126 4.57 -1.49 -10.23
CA GLU A 126 5.28 -1.51 -8.94
C GLU A 126 4.75 -2.58 -7.99
N PHE A 127 3.43 -2.80 -7.98
CA PHE A 127 2.82 -3.87 -7.20
C PHE A 127 3.45 -5.23 -7.55
N TYR A 128 3.48 -5.61 -8.83
CA TYR A 128 4.09 -6.86 -9.25
C TYR A 128 5.60 -6.92 -9.00
N ARG A 129 6.33 -5.86 -9.38
CA ARG A 129 7.79 -5.85 -9.34
C ARG A 129 8.36 -5.86 -7.91
N THR A 130 7.66 -5.24 -6.97
CA THR A 130 8.22 -4.91 -5.66
C THR A 130 7.45 -5.52 -4.51
N ILE A 131 6.12 -5.49 -4.56
CA ILE A 131 5.28 -5.96 -3.46
C ILE A 131 5.05 -7.46 -3.61
N TRP A 132 4.49 -7.88 -4.74
CA TRP A 132 4.22 -9.28 -5.04
C TRP A 132 5.49 -10.15 -5.08
N ALA A 133 6.56 -9.64 -5.70
CA ALA A 133 7.85 -10.34 -5.73
C ALA A 133 8.42 -10.66 -4.33
N LYS A 134 8.14 -9.82 -3.32
CA LYS A 134 8.53 -10.05 -1.92
C LYS A 134 7.61 -11.00 -1.17
N MET A 135 6.43 -11.29 -1.72
CA MET A 135 5.48 -12.26 -1.16
C MET A 135 5.82 -13.69 -1.57
N LEU A 136 6.56 -13.87 -2.67
CA LEU A 136 7.04 -15.16 -3.09
C LEU A 136 8.07 -15.67 -2.08
N PRO A 137 8.00 -16.95 -1.68
CA PRO A 137 9.02 -17.56 -0.84
C PRO A 137 10.39 -17.39 -1.50
N THR A 138 11.37 -16.94 -0.73
CA THR A 138 12.74 -16.92 -1.21
C THR A 138 13.24 -18.35 -1.40
N ARG A 139 14.17 -18.54 -2.34
CA ARG A 139 14.78 -19.85 -2.59
C ARG A 139 15.31 -20.51 -1.31
N SER A 140 15.86 -19.70 -0.39
CA SER A 140 16.33 -20.18 0.92
C SER A 140 15.21 -20.68 1.83
N GLU A 141 14.02 -20.09 1.79
CA GLU A 141 12.87 -20.54 2.59
C GLU A 141 12.26 -21.81 2.01
N ILE A 142 12.29 -21.95 0.67
CA ILE A 142 11.88 -23.18 -0.02
C ILE A 142 12.83 -24.33 0.34
N GLU A 143 14.14 -24.13 0.19
CA GLU A 143 15.16 -25.14 0.52
C GLU A 143 15.16 -25.49 2.01
N ALA A 144 14.89 -24.53 2.90
CA ALA A 144 14.72 -24.81 4.32
C ALA A 144 13.47 -25.67 4.57
N ARG A 145 12.33 -25.35 3.95
CA ARG A 145 11.10 -26.14 4.09
C ARG A 145 11.28 -27.56 3.56
N GLU A 146 11.91 -27.72 2.40
CA GLU A 146 12.23 -29.03 1.82
C GLU A 146 13.17 -29.85 2.73
N LYS A 147 14.17 -29.23 3.36
CA LYS A 147 15.06 -29.91 4.33
C LYS A 147 14.35 -30.36 5.60
N PHE A 148 13.32 -29.64 6.04
CA PHE A 148 12.51 -30.05 7.20
C PHE A 148 11.48 -31.11 6.84
N GLU A 149 11.02 -31.16 5.58
CA GLU A 149 10.12 -32.19 5.07
C GLU A 149 10.86 -33.52 4.79
N ASP A 150 12.13 -33.47 4.37
CA ASP A 150 13.01 -34.64 4.18
C ASP A 150 14.05 -34.75 5.30
N ASP A 151 13.63 -34.68 6.56
CA ASP A 151 14.53 -34.79 7.72
C ASP A 151 14.92 -36.24 8.06
N GLY A 152 14.55 -37.19 7.20
CA GLY A 152 14.89 -38.60 7.28
C GLY A 152 14.24 -39.37 8.43
N ARG A 153 13.40 -38.74 9.27
CA ARG A 153 12.77 -39.43 10.42
C ARG A 153 11.87 -40.56 10.01
N GLU A 154 11.10 -40.40 8.94
CA GLU A 154 10.22 -41.46 8.43
C GLU A 154 11.02 -42.64 7.87
N GLN A 155 12.13 -42.34 7.18
CA GLN A 155 13.06 -43.35 6.64
C GLN A 155 13.76 -44.11 7.78
N LEU A 156 14.19 -43.42 8.83
CA LEU A 156 14.76 -44.04 10.04
C LEU A 156 13.74 -44.93 10.77
N HIS A 157 12.48 -44.50 10.87
CA HIS A 157 11.40 -45.29 11.48
C HIS A 157 11.10 -46.57 10.69
N LEU A 158 11.11 -46.50 9.36
CA LEU A 158 10.96 -47.67 8.49
C LEU A 158 12.12 -48.65 8.63
N ILE A 159 13.36 -48.15 8.72
CA ILE A 159 14.54 -48.99 8.97
C ILE A 159 14.40 -49.71 10.32
N GLU A 160 13.97 -49.01 11.37
CA GLU A 160 13.76 -49.61 12.68
C GLU A 160 12.66 -50.68 12.67
N GLN A 161 11.56 -50.46 11.94
CA GLN A 161 10.52 -51.48 11.76
C GLN A 161 11.03 -52.73 11.04
N ILE A 162 11.81 -52.57 9.97
CA ILE A 162 12.37 -53.68 9.21
C ILE A 162 13.35 -54.48 10.07
N GLN A 163 14.19 -53.82 10.86
CA GLN A 163 15.11 -54.49 11.79
C GLN A 163 14.35 -55.31 12.84
N ARG A 164 13.33 -54.73 13.47
CA ARG A 164 12.50 -55.45 14.45
C ARG A 164 11.77 -56.65 13.84
N ALA A 165 11.30 -56.53 12.59
CA ALA A 165 10.65 -57.64 11.89
C ALA A 165 11.65 -58.77 11.56
N ARG A 166 12.87 -58.42 11.13
CA ARG A 166 13.95 -59.38 10.86
C ARG A 166 14.38 -60.13 12.12
N ASP A 167 14.55 -59.43 13.24
CA ASP A 167 14.99 -60.04 14.50
C ASP A 167 13.95 -61.03 15.03
N LYS A 168 12.65 -60.73 14.85
CA LYS A 168 11.56 -61.67 15.15
C LYS A 168 11.55 -62.90 14.26
N ALA A 169 11.94 -62.78 12.99
CA ALA A 169 11.96 -63.89 12.04
C ALA A 169 13.20 -64.80 12.18
N ASN A 170 14.32 -64.26 12.68
CA ASN A 170 15.56 -65.02 12.89
C ASN A 170 15.73 -65.58 14.32
N GLY A 171 14.89 -65.15 15.27
CA GLY A 171 14.93 -65.55 16.68
C GLY A 171 13.92 -66.62 17.09
N GLY A 172 13.18 -67.21 16.15
CA GLY A 172 12.26 -68.34 16.35
C GLY A 172 12.62 -69.51 15.47
#